data_AF-A0A0T6B801-F1
#
_entry.id   AF-A0A0T6B801-F1
#
_cell.length_a   1.000
_cell.length_b   1.000
_cell.length_c   1.000
_cell.angle_alpha   90.00
_cell.angle_beta   90.00
_cell.angle_gamma   90.00
#
_symmetry.space_group_name_H-M   'P 1'
#
loop_
_entity.id
_entity.type
_entity.pdbx_description
1 polymer ?
#
loop_
_entity_poly.entity_id
_entity_poly.type
_entity_poly.pdbx_seq_one_letter_code
_entity_poly.pdbx_strand_id
1 'polypeptide(L)'
;MDKRDSNKRSQILGFIPQKENVYNKLLPYADKLDEESTKLFLDIKTNLIKSVLAREMRPGCALWTSRLNKYMKIYGLKFSKEDHICLIKLYYDLITQPNLEPTRINKFAATLSFLLKKEYLLSQDDLQLQWKPLYDLCTRLVEQSKNDIGMYRYSSGLETTLENLIRCARIYFPVTATQEILDEFRPKLCPYSNTEIASAIEYLEIFLPIVVKPEESDKGYRLWFEELMNLWEVCHNANIWES
;
A
#
# COMPACT_ATOMS: atom_id res chain seq x y z
N MET A 1 -30.81 5.34 8.93
CA MET A 1 -30.34 5.02 10.29
C MET A 1 -30.22 6.35 11.02
N ASP A 2 -31.04 6.57 12.05
CA ASP A 2 -31.03 7.82 12.82
C ASP A 2 -29.66 8.01 13.49
N LYS A 3 -29.14 9.24 13.57
CA LYS A 3 -27.83 9.54 14.19
C LYS A 3 -27.76 9.03 15.64
N ARG A 4 -28.92 8.96 16.31
CA ARG A 4 -29.07 8.40 17.66
C ARG A 4 -28.80 6.89 17.74
N ASP A 5 -29.23 6.12 16.76
CA ASP A 5 -28.99 4.66 16.73
C ASP A 5 -27.54 4.32 16.40
N SER A 6 -26.90 5.13 15.55
CA SER A 6 -25.46 4.99 15.26
C SER A 6 -24.61 5.18 16.51
N ASN A 7 -24.96 6.16 17.36
CA ASN A 7 -24.21 6.49 18.57
C ASN A 7 -24.36 5.40 19.66
N LYS A 8 -25.55 4.81 19.79
CA LYS A 8 -25.78 3.65 20.68
C LYS A 8 -24.99 2.41 20.23
N ARG A 9 -24.97 2.13 18.93
CA ARG A 9 -24.22 0.98 18.39
C ARG A 9 -22.71 1.13 18.59
N SER A 10 -22.15 2.32 18.38
CA SER A 10 -20.72 2.55 18.64
C SER A 10 -20.36 2.41 20.12
N GLN A 11 -21.26 2.76 21.04
CA GLN A 11 -21.05 2.54 22.48
C GLN A 11 -21.00 1.05 22.82
N ILE A 12 -21.89 0.23 22.24
CA ILE A 12 -21.90 -1.22 22.45
C ILE A 12 -20.65 -1.88 21.87
N LEU A 13 -20.22 -1.46 20.67
CA LEU A 13 -19.04 -1.99 20.01
C LEU A 13 -17.73 -1.55 20.68
N GLY A 14 -17.72 -0.41 21.36
CA GLY A 14 -16.51 0.21 21.90
C GLY A 14 -15.61 0.88 20.86
N PHE A 15 -16.05 0.95 19.60
CA PHE A 15 -15.35 1.65 18.50
C PHE A 15 -16.34 2.09 17.41
N ILE A 16 -15.85 2.94 16.50
CA ILE A 16 -16.61 3.37 15.31
C ILE A 16 -16.08 2.62 14.09
N PRO A 17 -16.89 1.74 13.45
CA PRO A 17 -16.51 1.10 12.19
C PRO A 17 -16.31 2.15 11.08
N GLN A 18 -15.23 2.05 10.31
CA GLN A 18 -14.92 3.02 9.25
C GLN A 18 -15.76 2.80 7.98
N LYS A 19 -15.71 1.58 7.41
CA LYS A 19 -16.44 1.28 6.16
C LYS A 19 -16.88 -0.17 6.09
N GLU A 20 -18.08 -0.40 6.62
CA GLU A 20 -18.72 -1.71 6.62
C GLU A 20 -19.26 -2.09 5.24
N ASN A 21 -19.43 -3.40 5.02
CA ASN A 21 -20.22 -3.92 3.91
C ASN A 21 -21.71 -3.62 4.16
N VAL A 22 -22.33 -2.82 3.29
CA VAL A 22 -23.71 -2.35 3.45
C VAL A 22 -24.71 -3.51 3.38
N TYR A 23 -24.40 -4.55 2.59
CA TYR A 23 -25.29 -5.70 2.38
C TYR A 23 -25.43 -6.60 3.61
N ASN A 24 -24.49 -6.53 4.55
CA ASN A 24 -24.54 -7.33 5.78
C ASN A 24 -25.79 -7.01 6.62
N LYS A 25 -26.31 -5.77 6.52
CA LYS A 25 -27.53 -5.34 7.20
C LYS A 25 -28.81 -5.96 6.62
N LEU A 26 -28.73 -6.56 5.43
CA LEU A 26 -29.86 -7.18 4.74
C LEU A 26 -29.94 -8.69 5.00
N LEU A 27 -29.00 -9.26 5.76
CA LEU A 27 -28.97 -10.69 6.04
C LEU A 27 -30.02 -11.05 7.11
N PRO A 28 -30.63 -12.25 7.04
CA PRO A 28 -31.62 -12.71 8.04
C PRO A 28 -31.11 -12.77 9.49
N TYR A 29 -29.79 -12.76 9.68
CA TYR A 29 -29.11 -12.83 10.98
C TYR A 29 -28.21 -11.61 11.22
N ALA A 30 -28.55 -10.46 10.63
CA ALA A 30 -27.78 -9.22 10.73
C ALA A 30 -27.54 -8.77 12.19
N ASP A 31 -28.45 -9.11 13.09
CA ASP A 31 -28.38 -8.88 14.54
C ASP A 31 -27.18 -9.57 15.21
N LYS A 32 -26.73 -10.71 14.67
CA LYS A 32 -25.61 -11.50 15.22
C LYS A 32 -24.24 -11.08 14.69
N LEU A 33 -24.20 -10.31 13.60
CA LEU A 33 -22.96 -10.00 12.89
C LEU A 33 -22.02 -9.11 13.69
N ASP A 34 -22.54 -8.24 14.55
CA ASP A 34 -21.71 -7.35 15.37
C ASP A 34 -20.87 -8.15 16.39
N GLU A 35 -21.47 -9.12 17.07
CA GLU A 35 -20.76 -10.00 18.00
C GLU A 35 -19.76 -10.90 17.25
N GLU A 36 -20.21 -11.55 16.17
CA GLU A 36 -19.38 -12.47 15.38
C GLU A 36 -18.13 -11.77 14.83
N SER A 37 -18.32 -10.62 14.18
CA SER A 37 -17.22 -9.87 13.56
C SER A 37 -16.28 -9.26 14.60
N THR A 38 -16.78 -8.83 15.76
CA THR A 38 -15.94 -8.31 16.85
C THR A 38 -15.03 -9.41 17.39
N LYS A 39 -15.59 -10.60 17.67
CA LYS A 39 -14.82 -11.76 18.13
C LYS A 39 -13.79 -12.21 17.09
N LEU A 40 -14.20 -12.33 15.83
CA LEU A 40 -13.30 -12.74 14.75
C LEU A 40 -12.15 -11.75 14.55
N PHE A 41 -12.42 -10.45 14.62
CA PHE A 41 -11.37 -9.43 14.48
C PHE A 41 -10.40 -9.45 15.67
N LEU A 42 -10.90 -9.65 16.89
CA LEU A 42 -10.06 -9.81 18.08
C LEU A 42 -9.12 -11.02 17.95
N ASP A 43 -9.63 -12.15 17.45
CA ASP A 43 -8.82 -13.34 17.18
C ASP A 43 -7.76 -13.06 16.11
N ILE A 44 -8.12 -12.37 15.02
CA ILE A 44 -7.18 -11.97 13.96
C ILE A 44 -6.07 -11.09 14.54
N LYS A 45 -6.43 -10.02 15.26
CA LYS A 45 -5.48 -9.09 15.86
C LYS A 45 -4.53 -9.80 16.82
N THR A 46 -5.09 -10.56 17.76
CA THR A 46 -4.32 -11.27 18.79
C THR A 46 -3.31 -12.23 18.17
N ASN A 47 -3.76 -13.05 17.23
CA ASN A 47 -2.91 -14.11 16.71
C ASN A 47 -1.95 -13.62 15.62
N LEU A 48 -2.29 -12.57 14.87
CA LEU A 48 -1.34 -11.92 13.97
C LEU A 48 -0.17 -11.34 14.77
N ILE A 49 -0.44 -10.64 15.89
CA ILE A 49 0.59 -10.12 16.78
C ILE A 49 1.45 -11.25 17.34
N LYS A 50 0.83 -12.32 17.87
CA LYS A 50 1.57 -13.49 18.39
C LYS A 50 2.49 -14.11 17.33
N SER A 51 2.00 -14.31 16.11
CA SER A 51 2.81 -14.89 15.03
C SER A 51 3.99 -13.99 14.64
N VAL A 52 3.78 -12.66 14.58
CA VAL A 52 4.86 -11.70 14.28
C VAL A 52 5.91 -11.69 15.40
N LEU A 53 5.49 -11.64 16.66
CA LEU A 53 6.39 -11.68 17.82
C LEU A 53 7.19 -13.00 17.89
N ALA A 54 6.56 -14.12 17.54
CA ALA A 54 7.20 -15.42 17.45
C ALA A 54 8.08 -15.61 16.21
N ARG A 55 8.14 -14.60 15.30
CA ARG A 55 8.78 -14.68 13.98
C ARG A 55 8.26 -15.86 13.13
N GLU A 56 7.04 -16.29 13.41
CA GLU A 56 6.38 -17.42 12.76
C GLU A 56 5.66 -16.96 11.48
N MET A 57 6.45 -16.64 10.45
CA MET A 57 5.90 -16.23 9.16
C MET A 57 5.04 -17.32 8.51
N ARG A 58 5.33 -18.60 8.81
CA ARG A 58 4.51 -19.76 8.43
C ARG A 58 4.47 -20.80 9.56
N PRO A 59 3.30 -21.43 9.79
CA PRO A 59 1.99 -21.10 9.20
C PRO A 59 1.33 -19.83 9.78
N GLY A 60 1.75 -19.37 10.96
CA GLY A 60 1.13 -18.28 11.74
C GLY A 60 0.71 -17.04 10.94
N CYS A 61 1.66 -16.18 10.56
CA CYS A 61 1.34 -14.91 9.90
C CYS A 61 0.54 -15.12 8.61
N ALA A 62 0.88 -16.13 7.81
CA ALA A 62 0.19 -16.43 6.56
C ALA A 62 -1.30 -16.80 6.76
N LEU A 63 -1.59 -17.59 7.79
CA LEU A 63 -2.96 -17.97 8.14
C LEU A 63 -3.79 -16.76 8.57
N TRP A 64 -3.27 -15.96 9.49
CA TRP A 64 -4.00 -14.81 10.05
C TRP A 64 -4.12 -13.66 9.06
N THR A 65 -3.14 -13.48 8.16
CA THR A 65 -3.27 -12.60 6.98
C THR A 65 -4.41 -13.06 6.07
N SER A 66 -4.53 -14.37 5.83
CA SER A 66 -5.62 -14.91 5.02
C SER A 66 -6.99 -14.73 5.69
N ARG A 67 -7.07 -14.86 7.02
CA ARG A 67 -8.28 -14.57 7.79
C ARG A 67 -8.63 -13.07 7.78
N LEU A 68 -7.66 -12.17 7.88
CA LEU A 68 -7.87 -10.73 7.74
C LEU A 68 -8.43 -10.37 6.36
N ASN A 69 -7.87 -10.92 5.28
CA ASN A 69 -8.38 -10.68 3.94
C ASN A 69 -9.84 -11.15 3.78
N LYS A 70 -10.18 -12.32 4.34
CA LYS A 70 -11.56 -12.82 4.36
C LYS A 70 -12.48 -11.92 5.19
N TYR A 71 -12.02 -11.49 6.37
CA TYR A 71 -12.73 -10.55 7.22
C TYR A 71 -13.07 -9.27 6.46
N MET A 72 -12.07 -8.65 5.83
CA MET A 72 -12.26 -7.42 5.06
C MET A 72 -13.18 -7.60 3.85
N LYS A 73 -13.17 -8.79 3.21
CA LYS A 73 -14.08 -9.11 2.11
C LYS A 73 -15.54 -9.23 2.56
N ILE A 74 -15.78 -9.82 3.74
CA ILE A 74 -17.12 -10.08 4.27
C ILE A 74 -17.68 -8.83 4.97
N TYR A 75 -16.90 -8.26 5.88
CA TYR A 75 -17.31 -7.21 6.82
C TYR A 75 -16.92 -5.80 6.38
N GLY A 76 -16.00 -5.66 5.43
CA GLY A 76 -15.38 -4.38 5.11
C GLY A 76 -14.32 -3.98 6.16
N LEU A 77 -14.06 -2.68 6.29
CA LEU A 77 -13.15 -2.12 7.29
C LEU A 77 -13.93 -1.85 8.59
N LYS A 78 -14.46 -2.93 9.18
CA LYS A 78 -15.26 -2.89 10.42
C LYS A 78 -14.36 -2.94 11.67
N PHE A 79 -13.43 -2.00 11.75
CA PHE A 79 -12.53 -1.80 12.89
C PHE A 79 -12.25 -0.30 13.05
N SER A 80 -11.69 0.07 14.20
CA SER A 80 -11.39 1.47 14.52
C SER A 80 -10.34 2.07 13.58
N LYS A 81 -10.23 3.39 13.55
CA LYS A 81 -9.21 4.09 12.76
C LYS A 81 -7.80 3.76 13.28
N GLU A 82 -7.66 3.62 14.59
CA GLU A 82 -6.40 3.26 15.25
C GLU A 82 -5.95 1.86 14.83
N ASP A 83 -6.86 0.88 14.84
CA ASP A 83 -6.55 -0.48 14.40
C ASP A 83 -6.21 -0.54 12.91
N HIS A 84 -6.84 0.30 12.09
CA HIS A 84 -6.52 0.42 10.67
C HIS A 84 -5.10 0.92 10.44
N ILE A 85 -4.71 2.00 11.12
CA ILE A 85 -3.34 2.55 11.04
C ILE A 85 -2.32 1.52 11.54
N CYS A 86 -2.61 0.84 12.65
CA CYS A 86 -1.75 -0.22 13.18
C CYS A 86 -1.57 -1.39 12.20
N LEU A 87 -2.64 -1.83 11.53
CA LEU A 87 -2.55 -2.87 10.51
C LEU A 87 -1.70 -2.42 9.32
N ILE A 88 -1.90 -1.19 8.83
CA ILE A 88 -1.11 -0.63 7.73
C ILE A 88 0.38 -0.62 8.09
N LYS A 89 0.74 -0.04 9.24
CA LYS A 89 2.12 0.01 9.71
C LYS A 89 2.72 -1.38 9.86
N LEU A 90 1.97 -2.31 10.44
CA LEU A 90 2.41 -3.70 10.59
C LEU A 90 2.74 -4.35 9.23
N TYR A 91 1.84 -4.27 8.24
CA TYR A 91 2.10 -4.88 6.94
C TYR A 91 3.19 -4.15 6.14
N TYR A 92 3.31 -2.83 6.31
CA TYR A 92 4.40 -2.04 5.72
C TYR A 92 5.76 -2.46 6.31
N ASP A 93 5.85 -2.61 7.63
CA ASP A 93 7.07 -3.06 8.28
C ASP A 93 7.41 -4.51 7.89
N LEU A 94 6.40 -5.39 7.78
CA LEU A 94 6.58 -6.78 7.39
C LEU A 94 7.08 -6.94 5.95
N ILE A 95 6.56 -6.15 5.00
CA ILE A 95 6.94 -6.27 3.58
C ILE A 95 8.31 -5.66 3.29
N THR A 96 8.71 -4.63 4.06
CA THR A 96 10.00 -3.96 3.90
C THR A 96 11.16 -4.70 4.58
N GLN A 97 10.88 -5.76 5.35
CA GLN A 97 11.92 -6.62 5.91
C GLN A 97 12.78 -7.26 4.82
N PRO A 98 14.10 -7.37 5.04
CA PRO A 98 14.97 -8.12 4.13
C PRO A 98 14.63 -9.61 4.14
N ASN A 99 14.97 -10.31 3.06
CA ASN A 99 14.91 -11.78 2.92
C ASN A 99 13.50 -12.39 3.06
N LEU A 100 12.44 -11.62 2.76
CA LEU A 100 11.09 -12.16 2.69
C LEU A 100 10.88 -12.90 1.36
N GLU A 101 10.28 -14.11 1.40
CA GLU A 101 9.98 -14.88 0.17
C GLU A 101 9.02 -14.12 -0.77
N PRO A 102 9.20 -14.21 -2.11
CA PRO A 102 8.33 -13.55 -3.09
C PRO A 102 6.83 -13.80 -2.92
N THR A 103 6.42 -15.04 -2.62
CA THR A 103 5.01 -15.37 -2.36
C THR A 103 4.44 -14.62 -1.14
N ARG A 104 5.27 -14.38 -0.13
CA ARG A 104 4.87 -13.62 1.08
C ARG A 104 4.82 -12.14 0.77
N ILE A 105 5.80 -11.61 0.03
CA ILE A 105 5.79 -10.23 -0.47
C ILE A 105 4.49 -9.98 -1.24
N ASN A 106 4.13 -10.85 -2.20
CA ASN A 106 2.90 -10.71 -2.98
C ASN A 106 1.66 -10.65 -2.09
N LYS A 107 1.58 -11.54 -1.10
CA LYS A 107 0.43 -11.63 -0.20
C LYS A 107 0.31 -10.39 0.69
N PHE A 108 1.41 -9.91 1.26
CA PHE A 108 1.43 -8.71 2.08
C PHE A 108 1.18 -7.45 1.26
N ALA A 109 1.73 -7.36 0.04
CA ALA A 109 1.48 -6.26 -0.89
C ALA A 109 -0.01 -6.15 -1.24
N ALA A 110 -0.66 -7.27 -1.57
CA ALA A 110 -2.09 -7.30 -1.86
C ALA A 110 -2.94 -6.91 -0.64
N THR A 111 -2.57 -7.36 0.57
CA THR A 111 -3.28 -6.99 1.81
C THR A 111 -3.10 -5.51 2.14
N LEU A 112 -1.89 -4.98 2.04
CA LEU A 112 -1.60 -3.58 2.30
C LEU A 112 -2.26 -2.67 1.26
N SER A 113 -2.26 -3.05 -0.01
CA SER A 113 -3.01 -2.36 -1.07
C SER A 113 -4.50 -2.26 -0.73
N PHE A 114 -5.10 -3.34 -0.20
CA PHE A 114 -6.51 -3.33 0.19
C PHE A 114 -6.80 -2.37 1.35
N LEU A 115 -5.90 -2.29 2.34
CA LEU A 115 -6.01 -1.36 3.46
C LEU A 115 -5.90 0.10 2.99
N LEU A 116 -4.97 0.38 2.09
CA LEU A 116 -4.70 1.74 1.59
C LEU A 116 -5.71 2.23 0.52
N LYS A 117 -6.45 1.32 -0.12
CA LYS A 117 -7.32 1.61 -1.27
C LYS A 117 -8.38 2.70 -1.02
N LYS A 118 -8.84 2.89 0.21
CA LYS A 118 -9.91 3.83 0.56
C LYS A 118 -9.32 5.11 1.15
N GLU A 119 -8.67 5.90 0.31
CA GLU A 119 -7.97 7.14 0.68
C GLU A 119 -8.83 8.14 1.48
N TYR A 120 -10.13 8.20 1.25
CA TYR A 120 -11.02 9.09 2.01
C TYR A 120 -11.19 8.72 3.50
N LEU A 121 -10.63 7.59 3.96
CA LEU A 121 -10.70 7.15 5.36
C LEU A 121 -9.50 7.61 6.20
N LEU A 122 -8.36 7.90 5.55
CA LEU A 122 -7.11 8.28 6.22
C LEU A 122 -6.49 9.45 5.48
N SER A 123 -6.15 10.51 6.21
CA SER A 123 -5.37 11.61 5.66
C SER A 123 -3.87 11.30 5.73
N GLN A 124 -3.07 12.04 4.97
CA GLN A 124 -1.60 12.04 5.09
C GLN A 124 -1.13 12.42 6.51
N ASP A 125 -1.92 13.22 7.24
CA ASP A 125 -1.62 13.62 8.61
C ASP A 125 -1.85 12.46 9.60
N ASP A 126 -2.69 11.49 9.26
CA ASP A 126 -2.93 10.28 10.06
C ASP A 126 -1.85 9.20 9.86
N LEU A 127 -1.23 9.20 8.67
CA LEU A 127 -0.33 8.14 8.22
C LEU A 127 0.73 8.69 7.28
N GLN A 128 2.00 8.45 7.63
CA GLN A 128 3.14 8.68 6.76
C GLN A 128 3.88 7.38 6.50
N LEU A 129 4.15 7.10 5.23
CA LEU A 129 4.89 5.94 4.75
C LEU A 129 6.15 6.42 4.01
N GLN A 130 7.29 5.78 4.25
CA GLN A 130 8.51 6.13 3.53
C GLN A 130 8.52 5.50 2.14
N TRP A 131 8.96 6.24 1.12
CA TRP A 131 9.02 5.70 -0.24
C TRP A 131 10.23 4.78 -0.44
N LYS A 132 11.38 5.14 0.16
CA LYS A 132 12.66 4.47 -0.06
C LYS A 132 12.64 2.97 0.28
N PRO A 133 12.03 2.49 1.39
CA PRO A 133 11.96 1.05 1.66
C PRO A 133 11.18 0.25 0.61
N LEU A 134 10.17 0.86 -0.04
CA LEU A 134 9.43 0.24 -1.15
C LEU A 134 10.28 0.21 -2.43
N TYR A 135 11.02 1.29 -2.70
CA TYR A 135 11.96 1.33 -3.82
C TYR A 135 13.09 0.30 -3.67
N ASP A 136 13.68 0.19 -2.47
CA ASP A 136 14.71 -0.79 -2.18
C ASP A 136 14.16 -2.21 -2.30
N LEU A 137 12.89 -2.44 -1.95
CA LEU A 137 12.20 -3.71 -2.16
C LEU A 137 12.10 -4.05 -3.65
N CYS A 138 11.64 -3.11 -4.49
CA CYS A 138 11.57 -3.31 -5.95
C CYS A 138 12.95 -3.62 -6.54
N THR A 139 13.96 -2.83 -6.18
CA THR A 139 15.34 -2.99 -6.67
C THR A 139 15.89 -4.38 -6.32
N ARG A 140 15.73 -4.83 -5.07
CA ARG A 140 16.16 -6.17 -4.63
C ARG A 140 15.49 -7.28 -5.42
N LEU A 141 14.20 -7.16 -5.74
CA LEU A 141 13.49 -8.20 -6.49
C LEU A 141 13.95 -8.27 -7.95
N VAL A 142 14.28 -7.13 -8.56
CA VAL A 142 14.88 -7.07 -9.90
C VAL A 142 16.29 -7.66 -9.91
N GLU A 143 17.10 -7.41 -8.88
CA GLU A 143 18.44 -8.00 -8.76
C GLU A 143 18.39 -9.52 -8.54
N GLN A 144 17.53 -9.98 -7.65
CA GLN A 144 17.33 -11.40 -7.39
C GLN A 144 16.80 -12.14 -8.63
N SER A 145 15.92 -11.52 -9.43
CA SER A 145 15.44 -12.13 -10.68
C SER A 145 16.53 -12.32 -11.74
N LYS A 146 17.54 -11.45 -11.75
CA LYS A 146 18.71 -11.57 -12.65
C LYS A 146 19.72 -12.61 -12.16
N ASN A 147 19.90 -12.72 -10.85
CA ASN A 147 20.95 -13.54 -10.24
C ASN A 147 20.54 -15.00 -9.98
N ASP A 148 19.25 -15.27 -9.77
CA ASP A 148 18.77 -16.62 -9.51
C ASP A 148 18.59 -17.41 -10.81
N ILE A 149 19.37 -18.49 -10.96
CA ILE A 149 19.30 -19.49 -12.03
C ILE A 149 18.02 -20.35 -11.88
N GLY A 150 16.85 -19.72 -11.81
CA GLY A 150 15.53 -20.36 -11.79
C GLY A 150 14.98 -20.83 -10.44
N MET A 151 15.62 -20.54 -9.30
CA MET A 151 15.14 -20.96 -7.97
C MET A 151 13.95 -20.14 -7.45
N TYR A 152 13.91 -18.83 -7.71
CA TYR A 152 12.76 -17.98 -7.38
C TYR A 152 11.96 -17.68 -8.64
N ARG A 153 10.91 -18.49 -8.89
CA ARG A 153 9.92 -18.15 -9.92
C ARG A 153 9.04 -17.01 -9.39
N TYR A 154 9.38 -15.79 -9.78
CA TYR A 154 8.50 -14.64 -9.62
C TYR A 154 7.15 -14.96 -10.25
N SER A 155 6.06 -14.84 -9.50
CA SER A 155 4.74 -14.87 -10.13
C SER A 155 4.64 -13.66 -11.06
N SER A 156 4.17 -13.84 -12.29
CA SER A 156 3.97 -12.74 -13.24
C SER A 156 3.13 -11.58 -12.70
N GLY A 157 2.32 -11.80 -11.65
CA GLY A 157 1.53 -10.75 -10.98
C GLY A 157 2.20 -10.06 -9.80
N LEU A 158 3.43 -10.41 -9.39
CA LEU A 158 4.07 -9.79 -8.22
C LEU A 158 4.38 -8.31 -8.47
N GLU A 159 4.99 -8.02 -9.62
CA GLU A 159 5.35 -6.67 -10.06
C GLU A 159 4.12 -5.76 -10.09
N THR A 160 3.06 -6.19 -10.80
CA THR A 160 1.78 -5.47 -10.83
C THR A 160 1.18 -5.28 -9.43
N THR A 161 1.34 -6.25 -8.52
CA THR A 161 0.83 -6.11 -7.15
C THR A 161 1.63 -5.09 -6.34
N LEU A 162 2.95 -5.01 -6.53
CA LEU A 162 3.81 -4.01 -5.89
C LEU A 162 3.57 -2.62 -6.45
N GLU A 163 3.46 -2.47 -7.77
CA GLU A 163 3.08 -1.20 -8.38
C GLU A 163 1.74 -0.68 -7.84
N ASN A 164 0.73 -1.56 -7.77
CA ASN A 164 -0.56 -1.21 -7.20
C ASN A 164 -0.46 -0.78 -5.73
N LEU A 165 0.39 -1.46 -4.96
CA LEU A 165 0.69 -1.06 -3.59
C LEU A 165 1.30 0.35 -3.55
N ILE A 166 2.32 0.62 -4.35
CA ILE A 166 3.03 1.91 -4.35
C ILE A 166 2.09 3.03 -4.80
N ARG A 167 1.28 2.79 -5.84
CA ARG A 167 0.24 3.73 -6.29
C ARG A 167 -0.78 4.04 -5.18
N CYS A 168 -1.13 3.07 -4.32
CA CYS A 168 -1.96 3.32 -3.14
C CYS A 168 -1.20 4.00 -1.98
N ALA A 169 0.12 3.80 -1.87
CA ALA A 169 0.93 4.30 -0.78
C ALA A 169 1.42 5.74 -1.00
N ARG A 170 1.60 6.19 -2.26
CA ARG A 170 2.22 7.48 -2.60
C ARG A 170 1.50 8.70 -2.03
N ILE A 171 0.19 8.61 -1.79
CA ILE A 171 -0.59 9.69 -1.14
C ILE A 171 -0.22 9.89 0.33
N TYR A 172 0.45 8.91 0.94
CA TYR A 172 0.91 8.93 2.33
C TYR A 172 2.42 9.17 2.43
N PHE A 173 3.12 9.44 1.33
CA PHE A 173 4.54 9.80 1.39
C PHE A 173 4.71 11.17 2.05
N PRO A 174 5.82 11.40 2.79
CA PRO A 174 6.08 12.71 3.37
C PRO A 174 6.27 13.75 2.27
N VAL A 175 6.04 15.03 2.59
CA VAL A 175 6.18 16.14 1.63
C VAL A 175 7.60 16.24 1.06
N THR A 176 8.63 15.75 1.78
CA THR A 176 10.02 15.69 1.31
C THR A 176 10.25 14.61 0.24
N ALA A 177 9.37 13.62 0.13
CA ALA A 177 9.56 12.47 -0.77
C ALA A 177 9.67 12.89 -2.23
N THR A 178 8.94 13.90 -2.68
CA THR A 178 9.04 14.39 -4.06
C THR A 178 10.48 14.77 -4.40
N GLN A 179 11.13 15.58 -3.56
CA GLN A 179 12.50 16.00 -3.79
C GLN A 179 13.47 14.81 -3.71
N GLU A 180 13.33 13.95 -2.70
CA GLU A 180 14.18 12.77 -2.53
C GLU A 180 14.10 11.80 -3.72
N ILE A 181 12.90 11.59 -4.26
CA ILE A 181 12.66 10.77 -5.45
C ILE A 181 13.32 11.43 -6.66
N LEU A 182 13.14 12.73 -6.87
CA LEU A 182 13.77 13.43 -7.99
C LEU A 182 15.29 13.38 -7.90
N ASP A 183 15.87 13.55 -6.72
CA ASP A 183 17.32 13.48 -6.51
C ASP A 183 17.88 12.08 -6.84
N GLU A 184 17.12 11.02 -6.59
CA GLU A 184 17.48 9.64 -6.93
C GLU A 184 17.39 9.33 -8.44
N PHE A 185 16.40 9.89 -9.14
CA PHE A 185 16.12 9.53 -10.54
C PHE A 185 16.58 10.54 -11.58
N ARG A 186 16.71 11.83 -11.26
CA ARG A 186 17.23 12.84 -12.20
C ARG A 186 18.57 12.48 -12.83
N PRO A 187 19.57 11.95 -12.09
CA PRO A 187 20.84 11.54 -12.69
C PRO A 187 20.69 10.41 -13.73
N LYS A 188 19.58 9.66 -13.68
CA LYS A 188 19.28 8.53 -14.57
C LYS A 188 18.48 8.97 -15.81
N LEU A 189 18.02 10.22 -15.89
CA LEU A 189 17.33 10.80 -17.04
C LEU A 189 18.34 11.21 -18.14
N CYS A 190 19.12 10.24 -18.63
CA CYS A 190 20.07 10.45 -19.71
C CYS A 190 19.42 10.14 -21.08
N PRO A 191 19.17 11.14 -21.96
CA PRO A 191 18.50 10.90 -23.26
C PRO A 191 19.29 9.98 -24.20
N TYR A 192 20.58 9.78 -23.95
CA TYR A 192 21.44 8.91 -24.76
C TYR A 192 21.32 7.42 -24.41
N SER A 193 20.70 7.09 -23.26
CA SER A 193 20.57 5.72 -22.75
C SER A 193 19.10 5.34 -22.62
N ASN A 194 18.51 4.84 -23.71
CA ASN A 194 17.08 4.52 -23.78
C ASN A 194 16.58 3.60 -22.66
N THR A 195 17.40 2.64 -22.21
CA THR A 195 17.02 1.71 -21.14
C THR A 195 17.01 2.37 -19.76
N GLU A 196 18.00 3.22 -19.47
CA GLU A 196 18.11 3.87 -18.16
C GLU A 196 17.04 4.96 -17.99
N ILE A 197 16.82 5.77 -19.03
CA ILE A 197 15.77 6.79 -19.00
C ILE A 197 14.37 6.15 -18.92
N ALA A 198 14.12 5.05 -19.65
CA ALA A 198 12.84 4.35 -19.57
C ALA A 198 12.56 3.81 -18.17
N SER A 199 13.54 3.14 -17.56
CA SER A 199 13.39 2.66 -16.18
C SER A 199 13.21 3.82 -15.19
N ALA A 200 13.93 4.93 -15.36
CA ALA A 200 13.77 6.11 -14.50
C ALA A 200 12.37 6.72 -14.61
N ILE A 201 11.83 6.86 -15.83
CA ILE A 201 10.48 7.38 -16.07
C ILE A 201 9.41 6.44 -15.47
N GLU A 202 9.56 5.13 -15.63
CA GLU A 202 8.65 4.14 -15.03
C GLU A 202 8.63 4.26 -13.49
N TYR A 203 9.79 4.35 -12.85
CA TYR A 203 9.85 4.57 -11.40
C TYR A 203 9.26 5.92 -11.00
N LEU A 204 9.48 6.99 -11.76
CA LEU A 204 8.89 8.30 -11.49
C LEU A 204 7.36 8.26 -11.60
N GLU A 205 6.80 7.57 -12.60
CA GLU A 205 5.34 7.39 -12.80
C GLU A 205 4.69 6.70 -11.59
N ILE A 206 5.36 5.68 -11.06
CA ILE A 206 4.86 4.87 -9.95
C ILE A 206 5.03 5.61 -8.61
N PHE A 207 6.18 6.23 -8.35
CA PHE A 207 6.55 6.75 -7.02
C PHE A 207 6.22 8.22 -6.78
N LEU A 208 6.19 9.08 -7.80
CA LEU A 208 5.98 10.51 -7.58
C LEU A 208 4.62 10.79 -6.92
N PRO A 209 4.57 11.54 -5.80
CA PRO A 209 3.32 11.99 -5.22
C PRO A 209 2.61 12.96 -6.17
N ILE A 210 1.40 12.60 -6.62
CA ILE A 210 0.59 13.44 -7.51
C ILE A 210 -0.51 14.22 -6.77
N VAL A 211 -0.90 13.78 -5.57
CA VAL A 211 -1.91 14.44 -4.75
C VAL A 211 -1.18 15.21 -3.66
N VAL A 212 -1.03 16.52 -3.86
CA VAL A 212 -0.37 17.43 -2.93
C VAL A 212 -1.35 18.55 -2.59
N LYS A 213 -1.37 19.00 -1.32
CA LYS A 213 -2.18 20.15 -0.90
C LYS A 213 -1.77 21.37 -1.75
N PRO A 214 -2.69 22.26 -2.19
CA PRO A 214 -2.33 23.42 -3.01
C PRO A 214 -1.24 24.31 -2.38
N GLU A 215 -1.26 24.42 -1.04
CA GLU A 215 -0.29 25.14 -0.21
C GLU A 215 1.13 24.56 -0.30
N GLU A 216 1.27 23.29 -0.67
CA GLU A 216 2.53 22.56 -0.76
C GLU A 216 2.95 22.31 -2.22
N SER A 217 2.30 22.97 -3.18
CA SER A 217 2.56 22.79 -4.62
C SER A 217 4.04 23.01 -5.01
N ASP A 218 4.74 23.93 -4.33
CA ASP A 218 6.17 24.20 -4.51
C ASP A 218 7.07 23.02 -4.12
N LYS A 219 6.57 22.09 -3.31
CA LYS A 219 7.26 20.85 -2.90
C LYS A 219 6.71 19.61 -3.60
N GLY A 220 5.74 19.81 -4.48
CA GLY A 220 5.06 18.76 -5.24
C GLY A 220 5.39 18.84 -6.73
N TYR A 221 4.34 18.90 -7.55
CA TYR A 221 4.45 18.86 -9.00
C TYR A 221 5.29 20.00 -9.60
N ARG A 222 5.37 21.18 -8.97
CA ARG A 222 6.18 22.30 -9.48
C ARG A 222 7.68 21.99 -9.53
N LEU A 223 8.14 21.00 -8.77
CA LEU A 223 9.55 20.61 -8.78
C LEU A 223 9.97 19.89 -10.06
N TRP A 224 9.04 19.26 -10.79
CA TRP A 224 9.37 18.35 -11.88
C TRP A 224 8.52 18.53 -13.14
N PHE A 225 7.34 19.15 -13.04
CA PHE A 225 6.39 19.21 -14.15
C PHE A 225 6.97 19.89 -15.39
N GLU A 226 7.47 21.13 -15.25
CA GLU A 226 8.06 21.87 -16.36
C GLU A 226 9.30 21.15 -16.93
N GLU A 227 10.13 20.55 -16.06
CA GLU A 227 11.33 19.81 -16.48
C GLU A 227 10.96 18.59 -17.33
N LEU A 228 10.01 17.76 -16.88
CA LEU A 228 9.57 16.58 -17.62
C LEU A 228 8.79 16.95 -18.89
N MET A 229 8.00 18.02 -18.88
CA MET A 229 7.33 18.50 -20.09
C MET A 229 8.32 18.98 -21.14
N ASN A 230 9.35 19.75 -20.74
CA ASN A 230 10.42 20.15 -21.65
C ASN A 230 11.19 18.94 -22.20
N LEU A 231 11.47 17.94 -21.36
CA LEU A 231 12.11 16.70 -21.79
C LEU A 231 11.26 15.98 -22.86
N TRP A 232 9.95 15.88 -22.62
CA TRP A 232 8.99 15.29 -23.56
C TRP A 232 8.90 16.07 -24.87
N GLU A 233 8.89 17.41 -24.81
CA GLU A 233 8.86 18.26 -26.00
C GLU A 233 10.15 18.20 -26.83
N VAL A 234 11.32 18.07 -26.21
CA VAL A 234 12.62 18.14 -26.93
C VAL A 234 13.02 16.78 -27.50
N CYS A 235 12.78 15.70 -26.78
CA CYS A 235 13.18 14.35 -27.19
C CYS A 235 12.16 13.75 -28.18
N HIS A 236 12.32 14.07 -29.45
CA HIS A 236 11.51 13.47 -30.51
C HIS A 236 12.07 12.09 -30.90
N ASN A 237 11.20 11.06 -30.95
CA ASN A 237 11.46 9.67 -31.39
C ASN A 237 11.82 8.64 -30.29
N ALA A 238 11.37 8.83 -29.05
CA ALA A 238 11.68 7.91 -27.96
C ALA A 238 10.47 7.05 -27.55
N ASN A 239 10.05 6.16 -28.45
CA ASN A 239 8.82 5.34 -28.34
C ASN A 239 8.65 4.51 -27.05
N ILE A 240 9.71 4.24 -26.28
CA ILE A 240 9.66 3.30 -25.14
C ILE A 240 9.27 3.99 -23.83
N TRP A 241 9.58 5.28 -23.66
CA TRP A 241 9.32 6.00 -22.41
C TRP A 241 8.35 7.18 -22.55
N GLU A 242 7.95 7.52 -23.77
CA GLU A 242 6.87 8.49 -24.06
C GLU A 242 5.45 7.91 -23.84
N SER A 243 5.31 6.58 -23.73
CA SER A 243 4.02 5.86 -23.59
C SER A 243 3.56 5.75 -22.15
#